data_AF-M7B7I8-F1
#
_entry.id   AF-M7B7I8-F1
#
_cell.length_a   1.000
_cell.length_b   1.000
_cell.length_c   1.000
_cell.angle_alpha   90.00
_cell.angle_beta   90.00
_cell.angle_gamma   90.00
#
_symmetry.space_group_name_H-M   'P 1'
#
loop_
_entity.id
_entity.type
_entity.pdbx_description
1 polymer ?
#
loop_
_entity_poly.entity_id
_entity_poly.type
_entity_poly.pdbx_seq_one_letter_code
_entity_poly.pdbx_strand_id
1 'polypeptide(L)'
;WQTPSSLPPISKWAECKYFVPNKGHEYLYSHSAQNSLVVEAVNPRERQGQPRAIPKNKDSRRLDLFGEKIYSLSSLQLRVANHQAVLSRYDFNMWQTAAKFKNALPEGSRKEYRAILNKGTAAARAALQVASDAADSAARTTAAAISMWRLSWLLLSRLSSEAQQSIQDLPFDGQAPFAEQTDNKLHGLKDSRTTLKTLGVYILGLAHQRFKP
;
A
#
# COMPACT_ATOMS: atom_id res chain seq x y z
N TRP A 1 5.07 -10.59 20.09
CA TRP A 1 5.14 -9.11 20.11
C TRP A 1 6.24 -8.54 21.00
N GLN A 2 7.03 -9.35 21.73
CA GLN A 2 8.04 -8.84 22.67
C GLN A 2 9.24 -8.13 21.98
N THR A 3 9.54 -8.47 20.72
CA THR A 3 10.57 -7.79 19.90
C THR A 3 10.03 -7.44 18.50
N PRO A 4 9.23 -6.36 18.37
CA PRO A 4 8.53 -6.03 17.14
C PRO A 4 9.46 -5.64 15.97
N SER A 5 10.64 -5.10 16.28
CA SER A 5 11.64 -4.69 15.28
C SER A 5 12.38 -5.86 14.62
N SER A 6 12.42 -7.03 15.26
CA SER A 6 13.17 -8.21 14.80
C SER A 6 12.30 -9.25 14.08
N LEU A 7 11.05 -8.92 13.76
CA LEU A 7 10.20 -9.85 13.02
C LEU A 7 10.82 -10.16 11.65
N PRO A 8 10.94 -11.46 11.31
CA PRO A 8 11.48 -11.87 10.02
C PRO A 8 10.53 -11.44 8.89
N PRO A 9 11.04 -11.28 7.67
CA PRO A 9 10.20 -11.11 6.49
C PRO A 9 9.18 -12.25 6.36
N ILE A 10 8.10 -11.97 5.65
CA ILE A 10 7.07 -12.96 5.34
C ILE A 10 7.71 -14.15 4.64
N SER A 11 7.31 -15.37 5.00
CA SER A 11 7.82 -16.56 4.33
C SER A 11 7.29 -16.61 2.90
N LYS A 12 8.17 -16.91 1.93
CA LYS A 12 7.79 -17.08 0.52
C LYS A 12 6.67 -18.11 0.33
N TRP A 13 6.62 -19.12 1.19
CA TRP A 13 5.56 -20.12 1.18
C TRP A 13 4.18 -19.53 1.49
N ALA A 14 4.09 -18.62 2.47
CA ALA A 14 2.84 -17.93 2.77
C ALA A 14 2.40 -17.01 1.62
N GLU A 15 3.35 -16.42 0.88
CA GLU A 15 3.06 -15.61 -0.31
C GLU A 15 2.52 -16.44 -1.47
N CYS A 16 3.13 -17.60 -1.75
CA CYS A 16 2.71 -18.52 -2.80
C CYS A 16 1.30 -19.09 -2.56
N LYS A 17 0.93 -19.33 -1.29
CA LYS A 17 -0.37 -19.92 -0.93
C LYS A 17 -1.56 -19.09 -1.41
N TYR A 18 -1.40 -17.77 -1.46
CA TYR A 18 -2.45 -16.82 -1.87
C TYR A 18 -2.09 -16.11 -3.16
N PHE A 19 -1.31 -16.78 -4.02
CA PHE A 19 -0.95 -16.24 -5.32
C PHE A 19 -2.21 -16.15 -6.20
N VAL A 20 -2.45 -14.97 -6.76
CA VAL A 20 -3.52 -14.68 -7.72
C VAL A 20 -2.84 -14.41 -9.04
N PRO A 21 -2.78 -15.38 -9.97
CA PRO A 21 -2.24 -15.14 -11.30
C PRO A 21 -3.24 -14.26 -12.05
N ASN A 22 -3.03 -12.95 -12.09
CA ASN A 22 -3.82 -12.09 -12.96
C ASN A 22 -3.07 -10.84 -13.39
N LYS A 23 -3.24 -10.47 -14.67
CA LYS A 23 -2.72 -9.22 -15.25
C LYS A 23 -3.27 -8.02 -14.46
N GLY A 24 -2.41 -7.05 -14.16
CA GLY A 24 -2.77 -5.80 -13.47
C GLY A 24 -2.68 -5.83 -11.94
N HIS A 25 -2.30 -6.96 -11.33
CA HIS A 25 -2.07 -7.08 -9.88
C HIS A 25 -0.59 -7.36 -9.54
N GLU A 26 0.31 -7.22 -10.52
CA GLU A 26 1.74 -7.52 -10.38
C GLU A 26 2.40 -6.66 -9.27
N TYR A 27 1.82 -5.49 -8.98
CA TYR A 27 2.27 -4.61 -7.90
C TYR A 27 2.21 -5.27 -6.52
N LEU A 28 1.28 -6.20 -6.28
CA LEU A 28 1.19 -6.90 -5.01
C LEU A 28 2.35 -7.87 -4.76
N TYR A 29 3.12 -8.19 -5.80
CA TYR A 29 4.15 -9.23 -5.79
C TYR A 29 5.55 -8.72 -6.16
N SER A 30 5.66 -7.49 -6.66
CA SER A 30 6.92 -6.92 -7.15
C SER A 30 7.64 -6.16 -6.03
N HIS A 31 8.95 -6.36 -5.91
CA HIS A 31 9.81 -5.44 -5.17
C HIS A 31 10.07 -4.20 -6.02
N SER A 32 9.94 -3.03 -5.41
CA SER A 32 9.93 -1.77 -6.14
C SER A 32 11.26 -1.47 -6.82
N ALA A 33 11.23 -1.15 -8.12
CA ALA A 33 12.36 -0.53 -8.80
C ALA A 33 12.42 0.97 -8.44
N GLN A 34 13.58 1.48 -8.07
CA GLN A 34 13.73 2.86 -7.57
C GLN A 34 14.21 3.79 -8.69
N ASN A 35 13.28 4.29 -9.51
CA ASN A 35 13.61 4.99 -10.75
C ASN A 35 13.07 6.43 -10.80
N SER A 36 13.22 7.24 -9.74
CA SER A 36 12.73 8.64 -9.71
C SER A 36 13.82 9.65 -9.39
N LEU A 37 13.67 10.88 -9.89
CA LEU A 37 14.55 12.03 -9.62
C LEU A 37 14.72 12.31 -8.12
N VAL A 38 13.73 12.01 -7.27
CA VAL A 38 13.84 12.15 -5.81
C VAL A 38 14.91 11.22 -5.26
N VAL A 39 14.92 9.97 -5.73
CA VAL A 39 15.91 8.95 -5.33
C VAL A 39 17.29 9.35 -5.86
N GLU A 40 17.37 9.81 -7.09
CA GLU A 40 18.62 10.26 -7.72
C GLU A 40 19.23 11.48 -7.00
N ALA A 41 18.41 12.45 -6.61
CA ALA A 41 18.85 13.64 -5.89
C ALA A 41 19.39 13.32 -4.48
N VAL A 42 18.86 12.27 -3.84
CA VAL A 42 19.32 11.79 -2.53
C VAL A 42 20.60 10.94 -2.66
N ASN A 43 20.84 10.32 -3.82
CA ASN A 43 22.03 9.49 -4.06
C ASN A 43 22.79 9.75 -5.38
N PRO A 44 23.35 10.95 -5.60
CA PRO A 44 23.97 11.33 -6.88
C PRO A 44 25.29 10.61 -7.21
N ARG A 45 25.82 9.75 -6.32
CA ARG A 45 27.15 9.11 -6.47
C ARG A 45 27.13 7.61 -6.82
N GLU A 46 25.97 6.97 -6.86
CA GLU A 46 25.87 5.54 -7.23
C GLU A 46 25.76 5.36 -8.75
N ARG A 47 26.84 5.70 -9.47
CA ARG A 47 27.05 5.28 -10.87
C ARG A 47 27.68 3.89 -11.00
N GLN A 48 27.81 3.13 -9.90
CA GLN A 48 28.52 1.84 -9.91
C GLN A 48 27.73 0.74 -9.17
N GLY A 49 26.91 0.00 -9.91
CA GLY A 49 26.68 -1.44 -9.70
C GLY A 49 25.84 -1.88 -8.50
N GLN A 50 25.27 -1.00 -7.68
CA GLN A 50 24.33 -1.40 -6.62
C GLN A 50 22.89 -1.49 -7.16
N PRO A 51 22.14 -2.59 -6.92
CA PRO A 51 20.78 -2.76 -7.46
C PRO A 51 19.71 -1.86 -6.83
N ARG A 52 19.98 -1.21 -5.69
CA ARG A 52 18.98 -0.48 -4.90
C ARG A 52 19.61 0.71 -4.17
N ALA A 53 19.08 1.91 -4.43
CA ALA A 53 19.40 3.11 -3.67
C ALA A 53 18.83 3.02 -2.24
N ILE A 54 19.65 3.38 -1.25
CA ILE A 54 19.25 3.33 0.17
C ILE A 54 19.42 4.74 0.78
N PRO A 55 18.47 5.21 1.62
CA PRO A 55 18.63 6.48 2.34
C PRO A 55 19.90 6.47 3.21
N LYS A 56 20.72 7.51 3.12
CA LYS A 56 22.02 7.58 3.83
C LYS A 56 21.86 7.82 5.34
N ASN A 57 20.80 8.50 5.76
CA ASN A 57 20.51 8.72 7.17
C ASN A 57 19.98 7.42 7.82
N LYS A 58 20.53 7.07 8.99
CA LYS A 58 20.13 5.91 9.80
C LYS A 58 18.61 5.87 10.07
N ASP A 59 18.00 7.01 10.38
CA ASP A 59 16.58 7.06 10.73
C ASP A 59 15.69 6.96 9.50
N SER A 60 16.05 7.63 8.40
CA SER A 60 15.38 7.46 7.10
C SER A 60 15.48 6.03 6.59
N ARG A 61 16.64 5.38 6.75
CA ARG A 61 16.82 3.96 6.37
C ARG A 61 15.94 3.03 7.20
N ARG A 62 15.77 3.32 8.49
CA ARG A 62 14.86 2.55 9.36
C ARG A 62 13.41 2.72 8.92
N LEU A 63 12.99 3.95 8.58
CA LEU A 63 11.65 4.22 8.08
C LEU A 63 11.38 3.57 6.72
N ASP A 64 12.34 3.58 5.80
CA ASP A 64 12.27 2.91 4.49
C ASP A 64 12.06 1.39 4.67
N LEU A 65 12.92 0.74 5.46
CA LEU A 65 12.79 -0.70 5.74
C LEU A 65 11.49 -1.04 6.47
N PHE A 66 11.02 -0.17 7.36
CA PHE A 66 9.78 -0.39 8.09
C PHE A 66 8.56 -0.24 7.17
N GLY A 67 8.55 0.78 6.30
CA GLY A 67 7.54 0.97 5.27
C GLY A 67 7.46 -0.22 4.31
N GLU A 68 8.60 -0.70 3.81
CA GLU A 68 8.68 -1.89 2.93
C GLU A 68 8.12 -3.16 3.60
N LYS A 69 8.45 -3.38 4.88
CA LYS A 69 7.91 -4.50 5.67
C LYS A 69 6.39 -4.41 5.84
N ILE A 70 5.86 -3.23 6.19
CA ILE A 70 4.41 -3.04 6.36
C ILE A 70 3.69 -3.19 5.01
N TYR A 71 4.27 -2.65 3.93
CA TYR A 71 3.72 -2.80 2.58
C TYR A 71 3.59 -4.27 2.19
N SER A 72 4.64 -5.06 2.42
CA SER A 72 4.64 -6.50 2.12
C SER A 72 3.59 -7.25 2.95
N LEU A 73 3.47 -6.91 4.24
CA LEU A 73 2.51 -7.52 5.16
C LEU A 73 1.07 -7.20 4.80
N SER A 74 0.78 -5.94 4.55
CA SER A 74 -0.56 -5.48 4.16
C SER A 74 -0.96 -6.02 2.79
N SER A 75 -0.02 -6.11 1.84
CA SER A 75 -0.26 -6.77 0.54
C SER A 75 -0.61 -8.24 0.71
N LEU A 76 0.05 -8.97 1.62
CA LEU A 76 -0.33 -10.34 1.94
C LEU A 76 -1.73 -10.41 2.56
N GLN A 77 -2.04 -9.54 3.53
CA GLN A 77 -3.36 -9.50 4.16
C GLN A 77 -4.47 -9.24 3.14
N LEU A 78 -4.24 -8.35 2.18
CA LEU A 78 -5.18 -8.09 1.09
C LEU A 78 -5.42 -9.34 0.23
N ARG A 79 -4.36 -10.11 -0.09
CA ARG A 79 -4.50 -11.39 -0.81
C ARG A 79 -5.28 -12.43 -0.04
N VAL A 80 -5.05 -12.54 1.28
CA VAL A 80 -5.78 -13.44 2.16
C VAL A 80 -7.26 -13.05 2.22
N ALA A 81 -7.55 -11.76 2.40
CA ALA A 81 -8.90 -11.23 2.42
C ALA A 81 -9.64 -11.50 1.10
N ASN A 82 -8.96 -11.31 -0.04
CA ASN A 82 -9.52 -11.64 -1.35
C ASN A 82 -9.86 -13.14 -1.47
N HIS A 83 -8.98 -14.04 -1.03
CA HIS A 83 -9.26 -15.47 -1.01
C HIS A 83 -10.46 -15.80 -0.10
N GLN A 84 -10.53 -15.19 1.08
CA GLN A 84 -11.65 -15.37 1.99
C GLN A 84 -12.97 -14.89 1.39
N ALA A 85 -12.97 -13.78 0.64
CA ALA A 85 -14.14 -13.27 -0.06
C ALA A 85 -14.62 -14.24 -1.15
N VAL A 86 -13.69 -14.80 -1.94
CA VAL A 86 -14.01 -15.82 -2.96
C VAL A 86 -14.63 -17.06 -2.33
N LEU A 87 -14.04 -17.59 -1.25
CA LEU A 87 -14.58 -18.74 -0.51
C LEU A 87 -15.97 -18.45 0.06
N SER A 88 -16.13 -17.29 0.72
CA SER A 88 -17.42 -16.90 1.31
C SER A 88 -18.52 -16.74 0.25
N ARG A 89 -18.17 -16.25 -0.94
CA ARG A 89 -19.10 -16.17 -2.09
C ARG A 89 -19.48 -17.56 -2.61
N TYR A 90 -18.53 -18.49 -2.66
CA TYR A 90 -18.81 -19.87 -3.02
C TYR A 90 -19.77 -20.52 -2.00
N ASP A 91 -19.50 -20.38 -0.71
CA ASP A 91 -20.37 -20.89 0.35
C ASP A 91 -21.78 -20.29 0.25
N PHE A 92 -21.88 -18.99 0.01
CA PHE A 92 -23.18 -18.34 -0.20
C PHE A 92 -23.95 -18.98 -1.36
N ASN A 93 -23.30 -19.19 -2.51
CA ASN A 93 -23.92 -19.83 -3.67
C ASN A 93 -24.30 -21.28 -3.42
N MET A 94 -23.49 -22.02 -2.65
CA MET A 94 -23.79 -23.39 -2.23
C MET A 94 -25.08 -23.40 -1.40
N TRP A 95 -25.24 -22.50 -0.42
CA TRP A 95 -26.46 -22.41 0.39
C TRP A 95 -27.69 -22.00 -0.43
N GLN A 96 -27.53 -21.12 -1.42
CA GLN A 96 -28.62 -20.79 -2.36
C GLN A 96 -29.03 -21.99 -3.23
N THR A 97 -28.07 -22.83 -3.61
CA THR A 97 -28.34 -24.05 -4.37
C THR A 97 -29.03 -25.10 -3.49
N ALA A 98 -28.54 -25.28 -2.26
CA ALA A 98 -29.17 -26.15 -1.27
C ALA A 98 -30.64 -25.78 -1.05
N ALA A 99 -30.98 -24.48 -1.00
CA ALA A 99 -32.35 -24.02 -0.80
C ALA A 99 -33.37 -24.59 -1.81
N LYS A 100 -32.95 -24.97 -3.02
CA LYS A 100 -33.80 -25.59 -4.04
C LYS A 100 -34.33 -26.98 -3.64
N PHE A 101 -33.60 -27.71 -2.79
CA PHE A 101 -33.97 -29.06 -2.34
C PHE A 101 -35.00 -29.06 -1.20
N LYS A 102 -35.35 -27.88 -0.66
CA LYS A 102 -36.27 -27.75 0.48
C LYS A 102 -37.59 -28.51 0.27
N ASN A 103 -38.17 -28.43 -0.92
CA ASN A 103 -39.47 -29.02 -1.22
C ASN A 103 -39.39 -30.55 -1.49
N ALA A 104 -38.20 -31.07 -1.79
CA ALA A 104 -37.97 -32.50 -1.98
C ALA A 104 -37.88 -33.28 -0.66
N LEU A 105 -37.81 -32.59 0.48
CA LEU A 105 -37.74 -33.19 1.80
C LEU A 105 -39.14 -33.53 2.36
N PRO A 106 -39.25 -34.60 3.19
CA PRO A 106 -40.45 -34.90 3.96
C PRO A 106 -40.91 -33.70 4.81
N GLU A 107 -42.22 -33.52 4.97
CA GLU A 107 -42.81 -32.37 5.70
C GLU A 107 -42.17 -32.15 7.08
N GLY A 108 -41.94 -33.25 7.82
CA GLY A 108 -41.38 -33.22 9.17
C GLY A 108 -39.97 -32.62 9.26
N SER A 109 -39.13 -32.77 8.23
CA SER A 109 -37.73 -32.29 8.24
C SER A 109 -37.54 -30.90 7.62
N ARG A 110 -38.56 -30.35 6.94
CA ARG A 110 -38.47 -29.05 6.25
C ARG A 110 -38.16 -27.88 7.20
N LYS A 111 -38.66 -27.93 8.44
CA LYS A 111 -38.42 -26.87 9.44
C LYS A 111 -36.95 -26.81 9.83
N GLU A 112 -36.35 -27.95 10.13
CA GLU A 112 -34.94 -28.09 10.50
C GLU A 112 -34.03 -27.73 9.33
N TYR A 113 -34.36 -28.22 8.14
CA TYR A 113 -33.62 -27.89 6.93
C TYR A 113 -33.59 -26.38 6.66
N ARG A 114 -34.74 -25.70 6.77
CA ARG A 114 -34.80 -24.23 6.65
C ARG A 114 -33.94 -23.53 7.69
N ALA A 115 -33.90 -24.04 8.93
CA ALA A 115 -33.05 -23.46 9.97
C ALA A 115 -31.56 -23.60 9.62
N ILE A 116 -31.14 -24.74 9.06
CA ILE A 116 -29.76 -24.97 8.59
C ILE A 116 -29.42 -24.01 7.44
N LEU A 117 -30.29 -23.90 6.44
CA LEU A 117 -30.08 -22.99 5.30
C LEU A 117 -29.92 -21.53 5.76
N ASN A 118 -30.78 -21.07 6.67
CA ASN A 118 -30.72 -19.71 7.18
C ASN A 118 -29.42 -19.46 7.93
N LYS A 119 -29.00 -20.39 8.79
CA LYS A 119 -27.72 -20.29 9.53
C LYS A 119 -26.53 -20.29 8.57
N GLY A 120 -26.50 -21.21 7.61
CA GLY A 120 -25.42 -21.30 6.62
C GLY A 120 -25.30 -20.05 5.75
N THR A 121 -26.44 -19.55 5.27
CA THR A 121 -26.50 -18.30 4.48
C THR A 121 -26.04 -17.09 5.31
N ALA A 122 -26.47 -17.00 6.58
CA ALA A 122 -26.05 -15.93 7.48
C ALA A 122 -24.55 -16.00 7.77
N ALA A 123 -24.00 -17.19 8.02
CA ALA A 123 -22.58 -17.40 8.23
C ALA A 123 -21.74 -17.00 7.00
N ALA A 124 -22.16 -17.40 5.80
CA ALA A 124 -21.47 -17.02 4.56
C ALA A 124 -21.48 -15.51 4.32
N ARG A 125 -22.60 -14.82 4.60
CA ARG A 125 -22.67 -13.35 4.53
C ARG A 125 -21.75 -12.67 5.56
N ALA A 126 -21.74 -13.17 6.79
CA ALA A 126 -20.85 -12.64 7.83
C ALA A 126 -19.37 -12.84 7.46
N ALA A 127 -19.01 -14.00 6.92
CA ALA A 127 -17.64 -14.27 6.46
C ALA A 127 -17.21 -13.34 5.31
N LEU A 128 -18.14 -13.01 4.39
CA LEU A 128 -17.89 -12.05 3.31
C LEU A 128 -17.72 -10.62 3.83
N GLN A 129 -18.49 -10.22 4.85
CA GLN A 129 -18.31 -8.92 5.49
C GLN A 129 -16.95 -8.82 6.17
N VAL A 130 -16.55 -9.82 6.95
CA VAL A 130 -15.24 -9.89 7.60
C VAL A 130 -14.11 -9.83 6.57
N ALA A 131 -14.25 -10.52 5.42
CA ALA A 131 -13.28 -10.45 4.34
C ALA A 131 -13.17 -9.03 3.75
N SER A 132 -14.30 -8.32 3.62
CA SER A 132 -14.35 -6.95 3.11
C SER A 132 -13.69 -5.97 4.09
N ASP A 133 -13.98 -6.10 5.39
CA ASP A 133 -13.38 -5.26 6.44
C ASP A 133 -11.86 -5.51 6.54
N ALA A 134 -11.42 -6.77 6.39
CA ALA A 134 -10.00 -7.13 6.34
C ALA A 134 -9.30 -6.53 5.11
N ALA A 135 -9.97 -6.51 3.95
CA ALA A 135 -9.44 -5.90 2.74
C ALA A 135 -9.30 -4.37 2.87
N ASP A 136 -10.31 -3.68 3.41
CA ASP A 136 -10.24 -2.23 3.67
C ASP A 136 -9.11 -1.88 4.65
N SER A 137 -8.99 -2.63 5.75
CA SER A 137 -7.91 -2.47 6.72
C SER A 137 -6.52 -2.68 6.10
N ALA A 138 -6.36 -3.73 5.29
CA ALA A 138 -5.13 -3.97 4.55
C ALA A 138 -4.81 -2.84 3.56
N ALA A 139 -5.81 -2.33 2.83
CA ALA A 139 -5.64 -1.21 1.90
C ALA A 139 -5.18 0.07 2.62
N ARG A 140 -5.79 0.41 3.76
CA ARG A 140 -5.38 1.56 4.59
C ARG A 140 -3.97 1.40 5.13
N THR A 141 -3.62 0.19 5.57
CA THR A 141 -2.27 -0.14 6.06
C THR A 141 -1.24 -0.01 4.94
N THR A 142 -1.58 -0.44 3.72
CA THR A 142 -0.75 -0.28 2.53
C THR A 142 -0.51 1.20 2.21
N ALA A 143 -1.58 2.02 2.23
CA ALA A 143 -1.48 3.46 2.00
C ALA A 143 -0.61 4.19 3.04
N ALA A 144 -0.74 3.81 4.32
CA ALA A 144 0.12 4.31 5.39
C ALA A 144 1.58 3.91 5.18
N ALA A 145 1.85 2.67 4.79
CA ALA A 145 3.19 2.18 4.50
C ALA A 145 3.86 2.96 3.35
N ILE A 146 3.13 3.20 2.26
CA ILE A 146 3.60 3.98 1.11
C ILE A 146 3.90 5.43 1.53
N SER A 147 3.02 6.03 2.34
CA SER A 147 3.25 7.38 2.89
C SER A 147 4.53 7.45 3.72
N MET A 148 4.75 6.48 4.62
CA MET A 148 5.97 6.39 5.42
C MET A 148 7.21 6.21 4.54
N TRP A 149 7.09 5.36 3.52
CA TRP A 149 8.15 5.11 2.56
C TRP A 149 8.52 6.40 1.82
N ARG A 150 7.56 7.11 1.23
CA ARG A 150 7.78 8.42 0.60
C ARG A 150 8.39 9.43 1.55
N LEU A 151 7.89 9.54 2.78
CA LEU A 151 8.40 10.48 3.76
C LEU A 151 9.87 10.23 4.10
N SER A 152 10.30 8.97 4.19
CA SER A 152 11.70 8.60 4.47
C SER A 152 12.69 9.19 3.45
N TRP A 153 12.27 9.27 2.19
CA TRP A 153 13.04 9.86 1.09
C TRP A 153 12.88 11.37 1.01
N LEU A 154 11.64 11.87 1.17
CA LEU A 154 11.35 13.30 1.12
C LEU A 154 12.06 14.08 2.22
N LEU A 155 12.19 13.52 3.43
CA LEU A 155 12.96 14.12 4.52
C LEU A 155 14.45 14.32 4.19
N LEU A 156 15.00 13.56 3.24
CA LEU A 156 16.36 13.73 2.75
C LEU A 156 16.44 14.59 1.48
N SER A 157 15.34 14.71 0.75
CA SER A 157 15.21 15.64 -0.35
C SER A 157 15.21 17.06 0.23
N ARG A 158 16.10 17.92 -0.24
CA ARG A 158 16.18 19.34 0.20
C ARG A 158 15.02 20.19 -0.33
N LEU A 159 13.86 19.58 -0.53
CA LEU A 159 12.64 20.19 -1.04
C LEU A 159 11.96 21.03 0.07
N SER A 160 11.17 22.02 -0.33
CA SER A 160 10.32 22.75 0.61
C SER A 160 9.21 21.84 1.15
N SER A 161 8.65 22.17 2.32
CA SER A 161 7.53 21.45 2.91
C SER A 161 6.31 21.39 1.98
N GLU A 162 6.02 22.48 1.26
CA GLU A 162 4.95 22.54 0.25
C GLU A 162 5.20 21.55 -0.90
N ALA A 163 6.43 21.49 -1.41
CA ALA A 163 6.80 20.55 -2.46
C ALA A 163 6.70 19.10 -1.96
N GLN A 164 7.19 18.82 -0.74
CA GLN A 164 7.09 17.51 -0.10
C GLN A 164 5.65 17.05 0.04
N GLN A 165 4.76 17.89 0.58
CA GLN A 165 3.32 17.56 0.73
C GLN A 165 2.68 17.26 -0.63
N SER A 166 2.96 18.10 -1.63
CA SER A 166 2.38 17.93 -2.97
C SER A 166 2.82 16.64 -3.69
N ILE A 167 3.99 16.09 -3.31
CA ILE A 167 4.53 14.83 -3.84
C ILE A 167 4.02 13.64 -3.01
N GLN A 168 3.89 13.80 -1.70
CA GLN A 168 3.44 12.76 -0.79
C GLN A 168 2.03 12.25 -1.14
N ASP A 169 1.14 13.15 -1.55
CA ASP A 169 -0.26 12.85 -1.85
C ASP A 169 -0.53 12.36 -3.28
N LEU A 170 0.51 12.14 -4.09
CA LEU A 170 0.35 11.61 -5.45
C LEU A 170 -0.21 10.18 -5.44
N PRO A 171 -0.98 9.75 -6.46
CA PRO A 171 -1.35 8.35 -6.62
C PRO A 171 -0.14 7.40 -6.58
N PHE A 172 -0.35 6.17 -6.13
CA PHE A 172 0.67 5.11 -6.17
C PHE A 172 0.38 4.18 -7.34
N ASP A 173 1.41 3.93 -8.16
CA ASP A 173 1.31 3.12 -9.39
C ASP A 173 1.58 1.63 -9.17
N GLY A 174 1.95 1.25 -7.94
CA GLY A 174 2.26 -0.14 -7.61
C GLY A 174 3.72 -0.55 -7.81
N GLN A 175 4.55 0.28 -8.42
CA GLN A 175 5.92 -0.10 -8.76
C GLN A 175 6.96 0.55 -7.88
N ALA A 176 6.76 1.80 -7.45
CA ALA A 176 7.79 2.52 -6.73
C ALA A 176 7.20 3.55 -5.76
N PRO A 177 7.92 3.89 -4.67
CA PRO A 177 7.47 4.96 -3.78
C PRO A 177 7.27 6.28 -4.54
N PHE A 178 7.98 6.50 -5.65
CA PHE A 178 7.78 7.64 -6.54
C PHE A 178 7.65 7.14 -7.98
N ALA A 179 6.63 7.64 -8.67
CA ALA A 179 6.32 7.32 -10.06
C ALA A 179 6.79 8.45 -10.99
N GLU A 180 6.66 8.26 -12.30
CA GLU A 180 6.93 9.30 -13.31
C GLU A 180 6.15 10.61 -13.02
N GLN A 181 4.95 10.50 -12.45
CA GLN A 181 4.16 11.66 -12.04
C GLN A 181 4.86 12.53 -10.99
N THR A 182 5.70 11.93 -10.14
CA THR A 182 6.54 12.67 -9.19
C THR A 182 7.54 13.56 -9.92
N ASP A 183 8.17 13.04 -10.96
CA ASP A 183 9.17 13.77 -11.75
C ASP A 183 8.50 14.90 -12.54
N ASN A 184 7.34 14.65 -13.14
CA ASN A 184 6.52 15.68 -13.79
C ASN A 184 6.12 16.79 -12.82
N LYS A 185 5.73 16.44 -11.58
CA LYS A 185 5.39 17.42 -10.53
C LYS A 185 6.60 18.26 -10.15
N LEU A 186 7.78 17.64 -9.99
CA LEU A 186 9.03 18.34 -9.70
C LEU A 186 9.42 19.31 -10.82
N HIS A 187 9.28 18.90 -12.08
CA HIS A 187 9.49 19.77 -13.24
C HIS A 187 8.55 20.97 -13.22
N GLY A 188 7.25 20.77 -13.01
CA GLY A 188 6.29 21.87 -12.90
C GLY A 188 6.58 22.83 -11.73
N LEU A 189 7.03 22.31 -10.59
CA LEU A 189 7.46 23.14 -9.44
C LEU A 189 8.72 23.95 -9.74
N LYS A 190 9.63 23.41 -10.54
CA LYS A 190 10.82 24.13 -11.00
C LYS A 190 10.43 25.27 -11.94
N ASP A 191 9.54 24.99 -12.89
CA ASP A 191 9.11 25.94 -13.91
C ASP A 191 8.27 27.09 -13.33
N SER A 192 7.42 26.79 -12.34
CA SER A 192 6.69 27.82 -11.60
C SER A 192 7.64 28.73 -10.83
N ARG A 193 8.68 28.16 -10.20
CA ARG A 193 9.70 28.93 -9.48
C ARG A 193 10.53 29.81 -10.42
N THR A 194 10.89 29.34 -11.61
CA THR A 194 11.58 30.17 -12.61
C THR A 194 10.68 31.28 -13.14
N THR A 195 9.38 31.01 -13.31
CA THR A 195 8.39 32.00 -13.75
C THR A 195 8.21 33.11 -12.71
N LEU A 196 8.01 32.77 -11.43
CA LEU A 196 7.88 33.75 -10.34
C LEU A 196 9.13 34.62 -10.16
N LYS A 197 10.33 34.06 -10.38
CA LYS A 197 11.57 34.82 -10.41
C LYS A 197 11.61 35.83 -11.56
N THR A 198 11.15 35.42 -12.75
CA THR A 198 11.10 36.29 -13.95
C THR A 198 10.11 37.44 -13.78
N LEU A 199 8.99 37.19 -13.09
CA LEU A 199 7.96 38.20 -12.79
C LEU A 199 8.34 39.13 -11.61
N GLY A 200 9.47 38.91 -10.94
CA GLY A 200 9.90 39.70 -9.79
C GLY A 200 9.08 39.47 -8.51
N VAL A 201 8.18 38.48 -8.51
CA VAL A 201 7.24 38.21 -7.38
C VAL A 201 7.87 37.26 -6.35
N TYR A 202 8.98 36.58 -6.68
CA TYR A 202 9.63 35.64 -5.77
C TYR A 202 10.58 36.34 -4.79
N ILE A 203 10.11 36.59 -3.56
CA ILE A 203 10.96 37.00 -2.44
C ILE A 203 11.60 35.74 -1.86
N LEU A 204 12.94 35.63 -1.95
CA LEU A 204 13.68 34.59 -1.23
C LEU A 204 13.35 34.74 0.26
N GLY A 205 12.70 33.73 0.85
CA GLY A 205 12.34 33.74 2.27
C GLY A 205 13.51 34.22 3.12
N LEU A 206 13.25 35.24 3.94
CA LEU A 206 14.15 35.91 4.86
C LEU A 206 15.28 34.98 5.33
N ALA A 207 16.50 35.33 4.95
CA ALA A 207 17.69 34.82 5.60
C ALA A 207 17.47 34.99 7.11
N HIS A 208 17.44 33.86 7.81
CA HIS A 208 17.45 33.84 9.27
C HIS A 208 18.74 34.54 9.70
N GLN A 209 18.65 35.85 10.00
CA GLN A 209 19.77 36.58 10.54
C GLN A 209 20.09 35.93 11.87
N ARG A 210 21.23 35.24 11.90
CA ARG A 210 21.86 34.81 13.14
C ARG A 210 22.14 36.07 13.95
N PHE A 211 21.30 36.35 14.94
CA PHE A 211 21.72 37.15 16.08
C PHE A 211 22.90 36.39 16.72
N LYS A 212 24.10 36.96 16.58
CA LYS A 212 25.21 36.63 17.47
C LYS A 212 25.12 37.57 18.69
N PRO A 213 25.49 37.08 19.89
CA PRO A 213 25.46 37.86 21.12
C PRO A 213 26.44 39.03 21.09
#